data_AF-A0A965KAW6-F1
#
_entry.id   AF-A0A965KAW6-F1
#
_cell.length_a   1.000
_cell.length_b   1.000
_cell.length_c   1.000
_cell.angle_alpha   90.00
_cell.angle_beta   90.00
_cell.angle_gamma   90.00
#
_symmetry.space_group_name_H-M   'P 1'
#
loop_
_entity.id
_entity.type
_entity.pdbx_description
1 polymer ?
#
loop_
_entity_poly.entity_id
_entity_poly.type
_entity_poly.pdbx_seq_one_letter_code
_entity_poly.pdbx_strand_id
1 'polypeptide(L)'
;MKEKYCIFHVQGGLGKHIASTAVAKCIKNNFPERKLIVVGVYTDVFLNLPFIDRVYQLGNTSYFYQTYVENKDSLIFHNEPYFTTDHIHKRLPLIQTWCKM
;
A
#
# COMPACT_ATOMS: atom_id res chain seq x y z
N MET A 1 -22.45 -5.32 -7.68
CA MET A 1 -21.84 -4.02 -7.29
C MET A 1 -20.53 -3.85 -8.04
N LYS A 2 -20.15 -2.62 -8.41
CA LYS A 2 -18.81 -2.38 -8.97
C LYS A 2 -17.77 -2.59 -7.87
N GLU A 3 -16.71 -3.31 -8.20
CA GLU A 3 -15.54 -3.54 -7.36
C GLU A 3 -14.92 -2.22 -6.89
N LYS A 4 -14.42 -2.21 -5.65
CA LYS A 4 -13.78 -1.06 -5.00
C LYS A 4 -12.36 -1.43 -4.59
N TYR A 5 -11.43 -0.49 -4.70
CA TYR A 5 -10.02 -0.79 -4.50
C TYR A 5 -9.35 0.12 -3.47
N CYS A 6 -8.37 -0.45 -2.78
CA CYS A 6 -7.31 0.26 -2.07
C CYS A 6 -6.01 -0.07 -2.81
N ILE A 7 -5.27 0.94 -3.24
CA ILE A 7 -4.01 0.79 -3.96
C ILE A 7 -2.90 1.29 -3.04
N PHE A 8 -2.08 0.38 -2.53
CA PHE A 8 -0.97 0.71 -1.65
C PHE A 8 0.36 0.62 -2.40
N HIS A 9 1.01 1.77 -2.54
CA HIS A 9 2.23 1.90 -3.33
C HIS A 9 3.44 2.08 -2.43
N VAL A 10 4.34 1.09 -2.44
CA VAL A 10 5.53 1.05 -1.59
C VAL A 10 6.79 1.14 -2.44
N GLN A 11 7.65 2.11 -2.12
CA GLN A 11 8.97 2.28 -2.72
C GLN A 11 10.06 2.26 -1.65
N GLY A 12 11.29 1.97 -2.04
CA GLY A 12 12.46 1.93 -1.15
C GLY A 12 12.97 0.51 -0.91
N GLY A 13 13.71 0.32 0.18
CA GLY A 13 14.38 -0.95 0.50
C GLY A 13 13.48 -2.05 1.07
N LEU A 14 14.03 -3.27 1.16
CA LEU A 14 13.34 -4.47 1.65
C LEU A 14 12.79 -4.30 3.08
N GLY A 15 13.56 -3.70 3.99
CA GLY A 15 13.11 -3.47 5.38
C GLY A 15 11.83 -2.64 5.45
N LYS A 16 11.68 -1.64 4.57
CA LYS A 16 10.44 -0.86 4.46
C LYS A 16 9.27 -1.70 3.96
N HIS A 17 9.50 -2.61 3.01
CA HIS A 17 8.46 -3.50 2.49
C HIS A 17 7.97 -4.46 3.57
N ILE A 18 8.88 -5.05 4.36
CA ILE A 18 8.52 -5.88 5.51
C ILE A 18 7.66 -5.07 6.50
N ALA A 19 8.10 -3.87 6.90
CA ALA A 19 7.32 -3.01 7.80
C ALA A 19 5.96 -2.60 7.23
N SER A 20 5.87 -2.40 5.91
CA SER A 20 4.65 -2.00 5.24
C SER A 20 3.56 -3.09 5.23
N THR A 21 3.89 -4.36 5.52
CA THR A 21 2.86 -5.41 5.67
C THR A 21 1.87 -5.10 6.81
N ALA A 22 2.34 -4.46 7.88
CA ALA A 22 1.48 -4.00 8.97
C ALA A 22 0.57 -2.84 8.52
N VAL A 23 1.09 -1.93 7.70
CA VAL A 23 0.32 -0.83 7.11
C VAL A 23 -0.74 -1.37 6.14
N ALA A 24 -0.37 -2.33 5.28
CA ALA A 24 -1.29 -3.02 4.39
C ALA A 24 -2.43 -3.70 5.17
N LYS A 25 -2.12 -4.36 6.30
CA LYS A 25 -3.13 -4.95 7.18
C LYS A 25 -4.05 -3.89 7.78
N CYS A 26 -3.50 -2.76 8.22
CA CYS A 26 -4.27 -1.61 8.73
C CYS A 26 -5.24 -1.06 7.67
N ILE A 27 -4.77 -0.88 6.43
CA ILE A 27 -5.61 -0.45 5.30
C ILE A 27 -6.77 -1.43 5.10
N LYS A 28 -6.49 -2.75 5.04
CA LYS A 28 -7.57 -3.74 4.87
C LYS A 28 -8.57 -3.74 6.02
N ASN A 29 -8.10 -3.57 7.26
CA ASN A 29 -9.00 -3.52 8.42
C ASN A 29 -9.93 -2.29 8.39
N ASN A 30 -9.46 -1.15 7.90
CA ASN A 30 -10.27 0.07 7.79
C ASN A 30 -11.19 0.07 6.55
N PHE A 31 -10.82 -0.66 5.51
CA PHE A 31 -11.57 -0.77 4.27
C PHE A 31 -11.85 -2.25 3.91
N PRO A 32 -12.60 -2.99 4.76
CA PRO A 32 -12.74 -4.44 4.62
C PRO A 32 -13.39 -4.87 3.30
N GLU A 33 -14.31 -4.07 2.78
CA GLU A 33 -15.03 -4.31 1.53
C GLU A 33 -14.21 -4.00 0.25
N ARG A 34 -13.05 -3.35 0.38
CA ARG A 34 -12.20 -2.99 -0.75
C ARG A 34 -11.16 -4.06 -1.01
N LYS A 35 -10.90 -4.34 -2.28
CA LYS A 35 -9.77 -5.17 -2.70
C LYS A 35 -8.47 -4.41 -2.51
N LEU A 36 -7.50 -5.02 -1.85
CA LEU A 36 -6.20 -4.40 -1.59
C LEU A 36 -5.19 -4.83 -2.65
N ILE A 37 -4.74 -3.85 -3.43
CA ILE A 37 -3.71 -4.01 -4.47
C ILE A 37 -2.42 -3.38 -3.95
N VAL A 38 -1.32 -4.12 -3.96
CA VAL A 38 0.01 -3.61 -3.58
C VAL A 38 0.87 -3.44 -4.82
N VAL A 39 1.54 -2.30 -4.93
CA VAL A 39 2.56 -2.03 -5.97
C VAL A 39 3.88 -1.78 -5.26
N GLY A 40 4.93 -2.52 -5.61
CA GLY A 40 6.24 -2.35 -4.96
C GLY A 40 7.39 -3.05 -5.67
N VAL A 41 8.60 -2.90 -5.13
CA VAL A 41 9.82 -3.49 -5.73
C VAL A 41 10.21 -4.84 -5.14
N TYR A 42 9.94 -5.08 -3.84
CA TYR A 42 10.11 -6.38 -3.18
C TYR A 42 8.75 -7.06 -2.99
N THR A 43 8.20 -7.58 -4.08
CA THR A 43 6.80 -8.07 -4.15
C THR A 43 6.58 -9.39 -3.41
N ASP A 44 7.60 -10.24 -3.30
CA ASP A 44 7.53 -11.53 -2.62
C ASP A 44 7.07 -11.43 -1.15
N VAL A 45 7.32 -10.29 -0.52
CA VAL A 45 6.87 -9.96 0.84
C VAL A 45 5.35 -10.01 0.99
N PHE A 46 4.59 -9.85 -0.11
CA PHE A 46 3.14 -9.71 -0.09
C PHE A 46 2.39 -10.90 -0.72
N LEU A 47 3.04 -11.73 -1.54
CA LEU A 47 2.36 -12.72 -2.43
C LEU A 47 1.47 -13.72 -1.69
N ASN A 48 1.80 -14.07 -0.45
CA ASN A 48 1.08 -15.08 0.34
C ASN A 48 0.24 -14.49 1.48
N LEU A 49 0.06 -13.16 1.52
CA LEU A 49 -0.77 -12.54 2.54
C LEU A 49 -2.24 -12.66 2.14
N PRO A 50 -3.10 -13.36 2.92
CA PRO A 50 -4.45 -13.74 2.49
C PRO A 50 -5.42 -12.56 2.33
N PHE A 51 -4.98 -11.37 2.72
CA PHE A 51 -5.77 -10.15 2.70
C PHE A 51 -5.35 -9.17 1.59
N ILE A 52 -4.40 -9.58 0.74
CA ILE A 52 -3.95 -8.85 -0.44
C ILE A 52 -4.51 -9.56 -1.68
N ASP A 53 -5.24 -8.82 -2.50
CA ASP A 53 -5.92 -9.36 -3.68
C ASP A 53 -4.98 -9.47 -4.88
N ARG A 54 -4.02 -8.55 -5.01
CA ARG A 54 -3.03 -8.56 -6.08
C ARG A 54 -1.78 -7.79 -5.72
N VAL A 55 -0.65 -8.24 -6.23
CA VAL A 55 0.65 -7.58 -6.11
C VAL A 55 1.19 -7.28 -7.51
N TYR A 56 1.69 -6.07 -7.71
CA TYR A 56 2.33 -5.63 -8.94
C TYR A 56 3.79 -5.24 -8.66
N GLN A 57 4.68 -5.69 -9.54
CA GLN A 57 6.04 -5.20 -9.58
C GLN A 57 6.05 -3.76 -10.10
N LEU A 58 6.73 -2.87 -9.40
CA LEU A 58 6.90 -1.48 -9.81
C LEU A 58 7.50 -1.41 -11.22
N GLY A 59 6.91 -0.59 -12.09
CA GLY A 59 7.30 -0.47 -13.50
C GLY A 59 6.65 -1.51 -14.42
N ASN A 60 6.05 -2.58 -13.89
CA ASN A 60 5.28 -3.56 -14.65
C ASN A 60 3.77 -3.45 -14.34
N THR A 61 3.18 -2.31 -14.72
CA THR A 61 1.79 -1.94 -14.41
C THR A 61 0.99 -1.63 -15.68
N SER A 62 1.12 -2.47 -16.71
CA SER A 62 0.35 -2.31 -17.95
C SER A 62 -1.16 -2.33 -17.68
N TYR A 63 -1.89 -1.40 -18.30
CA TYR A 63 -3.34 -1.20 -18.14
C TYR A 63 -3.81 -0.92 -16.71
N PHE A 64 -2.91 -0.60 -15.77
CA PHE A 64 -3.25 -0.44 -14.37
C PHE A 64 -4.25 0.70 -14.15
N TYR A 65 -4.05 1.84 -14.83
CA TYR A 65 -4.96 2.97 -14.76
C TYR A 65 -6.38 2.61 -15.21
N GLN A 66 -6.53 1.98 -16.39
CA GLN A 66 -7.83 1.55 -16.91
C GLN A 66 -8.51 0.50 -16.02
N THR A 67 -7.71 -0.39 -15.44
CA THR A 67 -8.22 -1.51 -14.63
C THR A 67 -8.68 -1.06 -13.24
N TYR A 68 -7.89 -0.19 -12.58
CA TYR A 68 -8.07 0.12 -11.16
C TYR A 68 -8.33 1.59 -10.85
N VAL A 69 -8.26 2.52 -11.80
CA VAL A 69 -8.40 3.96 -11.52
C VAL A 69 -9.52 4.58 -12.35
N GLU A 70 -9.48 4.39 -13.67
CA GLU A 70 -10.44 4.97 -14.60
C GLU A 70 -11.86 4.49 -14.33
N ASN A 71 -12.74 5.41 -13.94
CA ASN A 71 -14.14 5.13 -13.60
C ASN A 71 -14.29 4.05 -12.52
N LYS A 72 -13.29 3.89 -11.64
CA LYS A 72 -13.31 2.99 -10.48
C LYS A 72 -13.36 3.81 -9.18
N ASP A 73 -13.92 3.20 -8.14
CA ASP A 73 -13.87 3.74 -6.79
C ASP A 73 -12.59 3.20 -6.10
N SER A 74 -11.54 4.02 -6.12
CA SER A 74 -10.20 3.61 -5.68
C SER A 74 -9.56 4.63 -4.74
N LEU A 75 -9.06 4.13 -3.61
CA LEU A 75 -8.26 4.91 -2.66
C LEU A 75 -6.79 4.63 -2.91
N ILE A 76 -5.98 5.69 -3.02
CA ILE A 76 -4.54 5.58 -3.33
C ILE A 76 -3.74 5.96 -2.09
N PHE A 77 -2.87 5.05 -1.66
CA PHE A 77 -1.96 5.22 -0.53
C PHE A 77 -0.53 5.22 -1.08
N HIS A 78 0.00 6.41 -1.35
CA HIS A 78 1.36 6.60 -1.90
C HIS A 78 2.16 7.62 -1.09
N ASN A 79 2.02 7.55 0.23
CA ASN A 79 2.70 8.45 1.16
C ASN A 79 4.09 7.93 1.53
N GLU A 80 5.06 8.85 1.65
CA GLU A 80 6.43 8.56 2.09
C GLU A 80 6.62 8.94 3.57
N PRO A 81 6.55 7.97 4.51
CA PRO A 81 6.60 8.25 5.94
C PRO A 81 7.97 8.76 6.41
N TYR A 82 9.06 8.40 5.71
CA TYR A 82 10.41 8.78 6.09
C TYR A 82 10.67 10.29 5.98
N PHE A 83 9.84 11.01 5.20
CA PHE A 83 9.99 12.45 4.95
C PHE A 83 9.15 13.31 5.91
N THR A 84 8.56 12.71 6.94
CA THR A 84 7.77 13.44 7.93
C THR A 84 8.63 13.93 9.10
N THR A 85 8.29 15.11 9.64
CA THR A 85 8.95 15.68 10.82
C THR A 85 8.91 14.72 12.01
N ASP A 86 7.76 14.08 12.26
CA ASP A 86 7.60 13.15 13.38
C ASP A 86 8.53 11.93 13.26
N HIS A 87 8.75 11.41 12.05
CA HIS A 87 9.66 10.29 11.84
C HIS A 87 11.13 10.68 11.93
N ILE A 88 11.53 11.79 11.29
CA ILE A 88 12.92 12.28 11.29
C ILE A 88 13.38 12.56 12.73
N HIS A 89 12.51 13.16 13.54
CA HIS A 89 12.79 13.40 14.96
C HIS A 89 12.54 12.19 15.87
N LYS A 90 12.22 11.00 15.30
CA LYS A 90 11.95 9.75 16.03
C LYS A 90 10.86 9.88 17.11
N ARG A 91 9.86 10.73 16.87
CA ARG A 91 8.74 10.98 17.80
C ARG A 91 7.67 9.90 17.71
N LEU A 92 7.53 9.25 16.56
CA LEU A 92 6.55 8.20 16.31
C LEU A 92 7.21 6.96 15.70
N PRO A 93 6.75 5.74 16.04
CA PRO A 93 7.09 4.53 15.31
C PRO A 93 6.70 4.64 13.84
N LEU A 94 7.52 4.05 12.95
CA LEU A 94 7.34 4.15 11.49
C LEU A 94 5.91 3.82 11.02
N ILE A 95 5.30 2.76 11.54
CA ILE A 95 3.94 2.34 11.16
C ILE A 95 2.91 3.41 11.56
N GLN A 96 3.05 4.00 12.75
CA GLN A 96 2.14 5.04 13.22
C GLN A 96 2.31 6.33 12.42
N THR A 97 3.54 6.71 12.09
CA THR A 97 3.80 7.79 11.15
C THR A 97 3.04 7.55 9.85
N TRP A 98 3.16 6.35 9.28
CA TRP A 98 2.56 6.03 7.99
C TRP A 98 1.04 6.06 8.01
N CYS A 99 0.41 5.54 9.08
CA CYS A 99 -1.03 5.51 9.23
C CYS A 99 -1.66 6.87 9.60
N LYS A 100 -0.86 7.85 10.03
CA LYS A 100 -1.32 9.21 10.35
C LYS A 100 -1.46 10.10 9.10
N MET A 101 -0.83 9.71 7.99
CA MET A 101 -0.85 10.42 6.71
C MET A 101 -2.08 10.04 5.88
#